data_AF-A0A7G1KRD9-F1
#
_entry.id   AF-A0A7G1KRD9-F1
#
_cell.length_a   1.000
_cell.length_b   1.000
_cell.length_c   1.000
_cell.angle_alpha   90.00
_cell.angle_beta   90.00
_cell.angle_gamma   90.00
#
_symmetry.space_group_name_H-M   'P 1'
#
loop_
_entity.id
_entity.type
_entity.pdbx_description
1 polymer ?
#
loop_
_entity_poly.entity_id
_entity_poly.type
_entity_poly.pdbx_seq_one_letter_code
_entity_poly.pdbx_strand_id
1 'polypeptide(L)'
;MHWDQMTATSDDLRKRATRLRRGVGQLGVVESIIDAATGPWLGAMDADGRGTAELRMHLAGRYRLTAVVTSAGKLNLVQMQTPEPGAERVLSSKPALRRGWEPPEEMPKQPDWLDYVVDWVAKASADVDRRAVIEWHLVGADRKLAAMNDTIDSLRVSLLEREQLRDELAAEVAELRSELDALGPTN
;
A
#
# COMPACT_ATOMS: atom_id res chain seq x y z
N MET A 1 4.03 -0.66 -6.40
CA MET A 1 3.84 -0.28 -4.99
C MET A 1 2.65 -1.06 -4.45
N HIS A 2 2.82 -1.83 -3.37
CA HIS A 2 1.74 -2.61 -2.78
C HIS A 2 0.79 -1.66 -2.02
N TRP A 3 -0.54 -1.86 -2.08
CA TRP A 3 -1.52 -0.99 -1.43
C TRP A 3 -1.25 -0.79 0.06
N ASP A 4 -0.86 -1.85 0.76
CA ASP A 4 -0.47 -1.87 2.18
C ASP A 4 0.75 -0.99 2.54
N GLN A 5 1.50 -0.46 1.54
CA GLN A 5 2.62 0.46 1.76
C GLN A 5 2.21 1.94 1.63
N MET A 6 0.95 2.22 1.25
CA MET A 6 0.43 3.57 1.12
C MET A 6 0.04 4.13 2.49
N THR A 7 0.68 5.22 2.88
CA THR A 7 0.50 5.83 4.21
C THR A 7 0.17 7.31 4.14
N ALA A 8 0.17 7.92 2.95
CA ALA A 8 -0.11 9.34 2.81
C ALA A 8 -1.61 9.59 2.96
N THR A 9 -1.97 10.51 3.85
CA THR A 9 -3.36 10.96 4.03
C THR A 9 -3.81 11.86 2.89
N SER A 10 -5.11 12.14 2.78
CA SER A 10 -5.65 13.12 1.81
C SER A 10 -4.92 14.48 1.88
N ASP A 11 -4.58 14.97 3.07
CA ASP A 11 -3.82 16.22 3.25
C ASP A 11 -2.38 16.13 2.72
N ASP A 12 -1.73 14.98 2.92
CA ASP A 12 -0.38 14.73 2.38
C ASP A 12 -0.40 14.66 0.86
N LEU A 13 -1.44 14.03 0.29
CA LEU A 13 -1.65 13.96 -1.16
C LEU A 13 -1.89 15.35 -1.74
N ARG A 14 -2.69 16.20 -1.09
CA ARG A 14 -2.90 17.60 -1.49
C ARG A 14 -1.59 18.40 -1.50
N LYS A 15 -0.76 18.27 -0.45
CA LYS A 15 0.58 18.89 -0.40
C LYS A 15 1.52 18.38 -1.50
N ARG A 16 1.37 17.13 -1.93
CA ARG A 16 2.16 16.58 -3.06
C ARG A 16 1.60 17.06 -4.40
N ALA A 17 0.28 17.16 -4.55
CA ALA A 17 -0.39 17.60 -5.77
C ALA A 17 0.04 19.03 -6.13
N THR A 18 0.05 19.92 -5.15
CA THR A 18 0.55 21.30 -5.31
C THR A 18 2.03 21.39 -5.72
N ARG A 19 2.85 20.35 -5.45
CA ARG A 19 4.26 20.28 -5.89
C ARG A 19 4.43 19.73 -7.31
N LEU A 20 3.43 19.05 -7.87
CA LEU A 20 3.40 18.68 -9.28
C LEU A 20 3.20 19.96 -10.11
N ARG A 21 4.30 20.66 -10.43
CA ARG A 21 4.31 21.94 -11.18
C ARG A 21 3.90 21.80 -12.67
N ARG A 22 2.88 21.00 -13.00
CA ARG A 22 2.52 20.69 -14.39
C ARG A 22 1.00 20.80 -14.59
N GLY A 23 0.55 21.98 -15.01
CA GLY A 23 -0.80 22.26 -15.51
C GLY A 23 -1.87 22.47 -14.43
N VAL A 24 -2.46 23.67 -14.37
CA VAL A 24 -3.57 24.04 -13.46
C VAL A 24 -4.75 23.06 -13.58
N GLY A 25 -5.04 22.56 -14.79
CA GLY A 25 -6.13 21.60 -15.03
C GLY A 25 -5.88 20.19 -14.48
N GLN A 26 -4.63 19.72 -14.49
CA GLN A 26 -4.29 18.42 -13.89
C GLN A 26 -4.44 18.45 -12.36
N LEU A 27 -4.01 19.56 -11.74
CA LEU A 27 -4.16 19.77 -10.30
C LEU A 27 -5.64 19.79 -9.90
N GLY A 28 -6.49 20.54 -10.62
CA GLY A 28 -7.92 20.64 -10.30
C GLY A 28 -8.64 19.28 -10.31
N VAL A 29 -8.33 18.41 -11.28
CA VAL A 29 -8.92 17.05 -11.33
C VAL A 29 -8.51 16.22 -10.11
N VAL A 30 -7.23 16.27 -9.73
CA VAL A 30 -6.70 15.53 -8.58
C VAL A 30 -7.29 16.05 -7.27
N GLU A 31 -7.37 17.38 -7.11
CA GLU A 31 -7.94 18.02 -5.93
C GLU A 31 -9.41 17.69 -5.76
N SER A 32 -10.23 17.72 -6.83
CA SER A 32 -11.64 17.34 -6.74
C SER A 32 -11.85 15.91 -6.23
N ILE A 33 -10.99 14.97 -6.64
CA ILE A 33 -11.05 13.58 -6.16
C ILE A 33 -10.64 13.49 -4.68
N ILE A 34 -9.57 14.19 -4.28
CA ILE A 34 -9.10 14.21 -2.89
C ILE A 34 -10.11 14.89 -1.97
N ASP A 35 -10.78 15.94 -2.42
CA ASP A 35 -11.77 16.68 -1.64
C ASP A 35 -13.03 15.84 -1.37
N ALA A 36 -13.39 14.94 -2.29
CA ALA A 36 -14.45 13.96 -2.09
C ALA A 36 -14.07 12.84 -1.11
N ALA A 37 -12.77 12.63 -0.88
CA ALA A 37 -12.22 11.55 -0.08
C ALA A 37 -12.26 11.84 1.43
N THR A 38 -13.48 11.98 1.96
CA THR A 38 -13.72 12.13 3.41
C THR A 38 -13.46 10.82 4.15
N GLY A 39 -12.85 10.89 5.34
CA GLY A 39 -12.50 9.71 6.14
C GLY A 39 -11.05 9.24 5.94
N PRO A 40 -10.70 8.03 6.40
CA PRO A 40 -9.31 7.56 6.47
C PRO A 40 -8.82 7.00 5.13
N TRP A 41 -8.95 7.80 4.08
CA TRP A 41 -8.32 7.50 2.81
C TRP A 41 -6.80 7.61 2.95
N LEU A 42 -6.12 6.57 2.47
CA LEU A 42 -4.68 6.53 2.34
C LEU A 42 -4.34 6.36 0.88
N GLY A 43 -3.23 6.93 0.45
CA GLY A 43 -2.84 6.81 -0.93
C GLY A 43 -1.37 7.09 -1.21
N ALA A 44 -1.10 7.12 -2.50
CA ALA A 44 0.15 7.54 -3.08
C ALA A 44 -0.16 8.28 -4.38
N MET A 45 0.72 9.21 -4.72
CA MET A 45 0.64 9.90 -5.99
C MET A 45 2.01 9.92 -6.62
N ASP A 46 2.04 9.61 -7.91
CA ASP A 46 3.23 9.57 -8.74
C ASP A 46 2.99 10.37 -10.02
N ALA A 47 4.06 10.82 -10.67
CA ALA A 47 3.97 11.47 -11.97
C ALA A 47 5.01 10.89 -12.92
N ASP A 48 4.56 10.46 -14.09
CA ASP A 48 5.46 9.90 -15.09
C ASP A 48 6.32 11.00 -15.76
N GLY A 49 7.41 10.57 -16.42
CA GLY A 49 8.28 11.46 -17.19
C GLY A 49 7.59 12.19 -18.35
N ARG A 50 6.37 11.78 -18.72
CA ARG A 50 5.56 12.35 -19.81
C ARG A 50 4.53 13.36 -19.30
N GLY A 51 4.45 13.59 -17.98
CA GLY A 51 3.57 14.57 -17.35
C GLY A 51 2.18 14.05 -17.00
N THR A 52 1.96 12.74 -17.01
CA THR A 52 0.75 12.12 -16.47
C THR A 52 0.89 11.96 -14.96
N ALA A 53 -0.13 12.33 -14.20
CA ALA A 53 -0.21 12.08 -12.77
C ALA A 53 -1.05 10.82 -12.52
N GLU A 54 -0.58 9.96 -11.63
CA GLU A 54 -1.30 8.79 -11.15
C GLU A 54 -1.59 8.96 -9.66
N LEU A 55 -2.88 8.99 -9.33
CA LEU A 55 -3.39 8.99 -7.96
C LEU A 55 -3.88 7.58 -7.63
N ARG A 56 -3.31 6.98 -6.59
CA ARG A 56 -3.78 5.71 -6.02
C ARG A 56 -4.26 5.95 -4.61
N MET A 57 -5.46 5.51 -4.29
CA MET A 57 -6.06 5.65 -2.96
C MET A 57 -6.78 4.38 -2.54
N HIS A 58 -6.87 4.13 -1.24
CA HIS A 58 -7.69 3.09 -0.67
C HIS A 58 -8.36 3.55 0.63
N LEU A 59 -9.51 2.95 0.93
CA LEU A 59 -10.28 3.22 2.14
C LEU A 59 -10.47 1.93 2.93
N ALA A 60 -9.79 1.85 4.08
CA ALA A 60 -9.84 0.70 5.00
C ALA A 60 -9.66 -0.67 4.31
N GLY A 61 -8.86 -0.74 3.24
CA GLY A 61 -8.66 -1.94 2.43
C GLY A 61 -9.89 -2.44 1.65
N ARG A 62 -11.04 -1.77 1.77
CA ARG A 62 -12.34 -2.15 1.19
C ARG A 62 -12.56 -1.55 -0.20
N TYR A 63 -12.28 -0.26 -0.33
CA TYR A 63 -12.33 0.45 -1.60
C TYR A 63 -10.93 0.78 -2.10
N ARG A 64 -10.73 0.73 -3.41
CA ARG A 64 -9.49 1.19 -4.05
C ARG A 64 -9.80 2.02 -5.29
N LEU A 65 -9.00 3.05 -5.49
CA LEU A 65 -9.07 3.94 -6.63
C LEU A 65 -7.67 4.06 -7.25
N THR A 66 -7.58 3.88 -8.56
CA THR A 66 -6.44 4.32 -9.37
C THR A 66 -6.97 5.29 -10.41
N ALA A 67 -6.55 6.55 -10.38
CA ALA A 67 -6.92 7.56 -11.34
C ALA A 67 -5.68 8.11 -12.04
N VAL A 68 -5.68 8.07 -13.37
CA VAL A 68 -4.59 8.54 -14.23
C VAL A 68 -5.05 9.81 -14.93
N VAL A 69 -4.43 10.93 -14.62
CA VAL A 69 -4.77 12.27 -15.13
C VAL A 69 -3.66 12.74 -16.06
N THR A 70 -4.00 13.00 -17.31
CA THR A 70 -3.07 13.58 -18.29
C THR A 70 -2.66 15.00 -17.91
N SER A 71 -1.54 15.49 -18.45
CA SER A 71 -1.09 16.88 -18.28
C SER A 71 -2.11 17.94 -18.75
N ALA A 72 -3.04 17.55 -19.62
CA ALA A 72 -4.13 18.39 -20.09
C ALA A 72 -5.34 18.46 -19.12
N GLY A 73 -5.26 17.82 -17.95
CA GLY A 73 -6.36 17.79 -16.99
C GLY A 73 -7.52 16.89 -17.39
N LYS A 74 -7.23 15.77 -18.07
CA LYS A 74 -8.24 14.76 -18.44
C LYS A 74 -7.93 13.42 -17.80
N LEU A 75 -8.96 12.76 -17.27
CA LEU A 75 -8.89 11.36 -16.85
C LEU A 75 -8.69 10.47 -18.08
N ASN A 76 -7.62 9.69 -18.06
CA ASN A 76 -7.27 8.74 -19.11
C ASN A 76 -7.68 7.31 -18.75
N LEU A 77 -7.50 6.97 -17.47
CA LEU A 77 -7.83 5.67 -16.90
C LEU A 77 -8.32 5.90 -15.47
N VAL A 78 -9.42 5.27 -15.10
CA VAL A 78 -9.85 5.17 -13.70
C VAL A 78 -10.24 3.73 -13.42
N GLN A 79 -9.70 3.17 -12.35
CA GLN A 79 -10.02 1.83 -11.87
C GLN A 79 -10.56 1.98 -10.45
N MET A 80 -11.81 1.56 -10.25
CA MET A 80 -12.55 1.62 -9.00
C MET A 80 -12.84 0.20 -8.56
N GLN A 81 -12.34 -0.19 -7.40
CA GLN A 81 -12.62 -1.47 -6.76
C GLN A 81 -13.53 -1.23 -5.57
N THR A 82 -14.66 -1.93 -5.55
CA THR A 82 -15.58 -1.95 -4.40
C THR A 82 -15.40 -3.25 -3.59
N PRO A 83 -15.99 -3.35 -2.40
CA PRO A 83 -15.85 -4.53 -1.53
C PRO A 83 -16.50 -5.78 -2.10
N GLU A 84 -17.47 -5.63 -3.01
CA GLU A 84 -18.18 -6.74 -3.62
C GLU A 84 -17.23 -7.53 -4.55
N PRO A 85 -17.17 -8.87 -4.42
CA PRO A 85 -16.33 -9.70 -5.27
C PRO A 85 -16.64 -9.49 -6.76
N GLY A 86 -15.63 -9.10 -7.54
CA GLY A 86 -15.77 -8.89 -8.99
C GLY A 86 -16.35 -7.52 -9.40
N ALA A 87 -16.74 -6.67 -8.46
CA ALA A 87 -17.26 -5.33 -8.75
C ALA A 87 -16.12 -4.31 -8.93
N GLU A 88 -15.29 -4.58 -9.94
CA GLU A 88 -14.29 -3.66 -10.46
C GLU A 88 -14.87 -2.89 -11.66
N ARG A 89 -14.82 -1.56 -11.60
CA ARG A 89 -15.22 -0.69 -12.70
C ARG A 89 -14.00 0.04 -13.26
N VAL A 90 -13.82 -0.04 -14.58
CA VAL A 90 -12.72 0.61 -15.28
C VAL A 90 -13.25 1.57 -16.33
N LEU A 91 -13.02 2.87 -16.11
CA LEU A 91 -13.18 3.93 -17.10
C LEU A 91 -11.89 4.03 -17.90
N SER A 92 -11.95 3.90 -19.22
CA SER A 92 -10.76 4.01 -20.06
C SER A 92 -11.06 4.55 -21.44
N SER A 93 -10.16 5.42 -21.91
CA SER A 93 -10.22 5.96 -23.27
C SER A 93 -10.04 4.85 -24.30
N LYS A 94 -9.35 3.76 -23.90
CA LYS A 94 -9.14 2.55 -24.69
C LYS A 94 -10.27 1.54 -24.41
N PRO A 95 -11.11 1.19 -25.40
CA PRO A 95 -12.23 0.26 -25.21
C PRO A 95 -11.82 -1.09 -24.62
N ALA A 96 -10.67 -1.63 -25.03
CA ALA A 96 -10.16 -2.93 -24.57
C ALA A 96 -9.83 -2.99 -23.06
N LEU A 97 -9.73 -1.84 -22.39
CA LEU A 97 -9.45 -1.77 -20.96
C LEU A 97 -10.70 -1.55 -20.10
N ARG A 98 -11.86 -1.29 -20.72
CA ARG A 98 -13.11 -1.04 -19.99
C ARG A 98 -13.62 -2.33 -19.36
N ARG A 99 -14.16 -2.23 -18.14
CA ARG A 99 -14.63 -3.38 -17.36
C ARG A 99 -15.70 -2.96 -16.36
N GLY A 100 -16.61 -3.86 -16.03
CA GLY A 100 -17.63 -3.65 -14.98
C GLY A 100 -18.82 -2.80 -15.40
N TRP A 101 -19.09 -2.73 -16.71
CA TRP A 101 -20.21 -1.99 -17.30
C TRP A 101 -21.08 -2.98 -18.07
N GLU A 102 -22.09 -3.52 -17.39
CA GLU A 102 -23.08 -4.42 -17.97
C GLU A 102 -24.47 -3.82 -17.80
N PRO A 103 -25.40 -4.03 -18.76
CA PRO A 103 -26.77 -3.56 -18.62
C PRO A 103 -27.38 -3.98 -17.27
N PRO A 104 -28.10 -3.09 -16.58
CA PRO A 104 -28.59 -1.79 -17.06
C PRO A 104 -27.61 -0.61 -16.86
N GLU A 105 -26.43 -0.82 -16.29
CA GLU A 105 -25.50 0.27 -15.96
C GLU A 105 -24.54 0.56 -17.12
N GLU A 106 -24.70 1.73 -17.74
CA GLU A 106 -23.82 2.19 -18.80
C GLU A 106 -22.60 2.92 -18.25
N MET A 107 -21.46 2.75 -18.94
CA MET A 107 -20.26 3.53 -18.65
C MET A 107 -20.52 5.02 -18.93
N PRO A 108 -20.22 5.94 -18.00
CA PRO A 108 -20.30 7.37 -18.26
C PRO A 108 -19.38 7.76 -19.43
N LYS A 109 -19.72 8.83 -20.13
CA LYS A 109 -18.92 9.37 -21.25
C LYS A 109 -18.07 10.54 -20.74
N GLN A 110 -17.02 10.90 -21.47
CA GLN A 110 -16.35 12.17 -21.21
C GLN A 110 -17.25 13.32 -21.69
N PRO A 111 -17.35 14.44 -20.95
CA PRO A 111 -16.50 14.84 -19.81
C PRO A 111 -16.93 14.31 -18.42
N ASP A 112 -18.07 13.65 -18.29
CA ASP A 112 -18.74 13.28 -17.03
C ASP A 112 -17.97 12.29 -16.12
N TRP A 113 -16.78 11.84 -16.52
CA TRP A 113 -15.97 10.92 -15.74
C TRP A 113 -15.52 11.49 -14.40
N LEU A 114 -15.19 12.79 -14.36
CA LEU A 114 -14.73 13.39 -13.11
C LEU A 114 -15.86 13.37 -12.08
N ASP A 115 -17.05 13.83 -12.46
CA ASP A 115 -18.22 13.87 -11.59
C ASP A 115 -18.59 12.46 -11.12
N TYR A 116 -18.58 11.48 -12.02
CA TYR A 116 -18.82 10.08 -11.65
C TYR A 116 -17.83 9.56 -10.61
N VAL A 117 -16.53 9.86 -10.76
CA VAL A 117 -15.49 9.40 -9.84
C VAL A 117 -15.59 10.11 -8.49
N VAL A 118 -15.84 11.42 -8.50
CA VAL A 118 -16.08 12.22 -7.29
C VAL A 118 -17.27 11.67 -6.52
N ASP A 119 -18.39 11.41 -7.19
CA ASP A 119 -19.58 10.82 -6.58
C ASP A 119 -19.31 9.42 -6.03
N TRP A 120 -18.54 8.61 -6.75
CA TRP A 120 -18.15 7.27 -6.28
C TRP A 120 -17.29 7.34 -5.02
N VAL A 121 -16.29 8.23 -4.98
CA VAL A 121 -15.44 8.42 -3.80
C VAL A 121 -16.25 8.94 -2.61
N ALA A 122 -17.18 9.87 -2.84
CA ALA A 122 -18.07 10.38 -1.80
C ALA A 122 -18.98 9.27 -1.23
N LYS A 123 -19.56 8.44 -2.11
CA LYS A 123 -20.37 7.27 -1.70
C LYS A 123 -19.55 6.25 -0.92
N ALA A 124 -18.34 5.92 -1.38
CA ALA A 124 -17.44 5.01 -0.66
C ALA A 124 -17.06 5.56 0.73
N SER A 125 -16.85 6.88 0.82
CA SER A 125 -16.58 7.55 2.09
C SER A 125 -17.75 7.47 3.06
N ALA A 126 -18.99 7.55 2.56
CA ALA A 126 -20.20 7.42 3.37
C ALA A 126 -20.50 5.97 3.77
N ASP A 127 -20.08 4.98 2.98
CA ASP A 127 -20.26 3.55 3.27
C ASP A 127 -19.38 3.06 4.43
N VAL A 128 -18.16 3.60 4.54
CA VAL A 128 -17.19 3.14 5.55
C VAL A 128 -17.38 3.90 6.87
N ASP A 129 -17.95 3.20 7.85
CA ASP A 129 -18.10 3.71 9.20
C ASP A 129 -16.81 3.60 10.03
N ARG A 130 -16.80 4.26 11.20
CA ARG A 130 -15.65 4.24 12.13
C ARG A 130 -15.30 2.82 12.58
N ARG A 131 -16.28 1.92 12.67
CA ARG A 131 -16.07 0.54 13.11
C ARG A 131 -15.25 -0.23 12.09
N ALA A 132 -15.62 -0.17 10.81
CA ALA A 132 -14.89 -0.83 9.72
C ALA A 132 -13.42 -0.36 9.66
N VAL A 133 -13.17 0.91 9.97
CA VAL A 133 -11.82 1.48 10.06
C VAL A 133 -11.03 0.85 11.21
N ILE A 134 -11.62 0.76 12.39
CA ILE A 134 -10.98 0.14 13.56
C ILE A 134 -10.72 -1.34 13.30
N GLU A 135 -11.68 -2.08 12.73
CA GLU A 135 -11.52 -3.49 12.37
C GLU A 135 -10.35 -3.68 11.39
N TRP A 136 -10.22 -2.82 10.38
CA TRP A 136 -9.09 -2.86 9.46
C TRP A 136 -7.75 -2.60 10.15
N HIS A 137 -7.69 -1.62 11.06
CA HIS A 137 -6.48 -1.34 11.83
C HIS A 137 -6.09 -2.50 12.75
N LEU A 138 -7.07 -3.14 13.41
CA LEU A 138 -6.83 -4.30 14.27
C LEU A 138 -6.27 -5.48 13.47
N VAL A 139 -6.87 -5.80 12.31
CA VAL A 139 -6.36 -6.85 11.42
C VAL A 139 -4.92 -6.55 10.97
N GLY A 140 -4.62 -5.30 10.65
CA GLY A 140 -3.25 -4.88 10.32
C GLY A 140 -2.28 -5.03 11.48
N ALA A 141 -2.68 -4.65 12.69
CA ALA A 141 -1.89 -4.79 13.90
C ALA A 141 -1.62 -6.25 14.25
N ASP A 142 -2.63 -7.12 14.14
CA ASP A 142 -2.51 -8.56 14.39
C ASP A 142 -1.51 -9.22 13.44
N ARG A 143 -1.55 -8.86 12.14
CA ARG A 143 -0.56 -9.35 11.16
C ARG A 143 0.86 -8.91 11.51
N LYS A 144 1.03 -7.65 11.93
CA LYS A 144 2.34 -7.13 12.33
C LYS A 144 2.85 -7.84 13.59
N LEU A 145 1.98 -8.08 14.55
CA LEU A 145 2.31 -8.80 15.79
C LEU A 145 2.70 -10.25 15.48
N ALA A 146 1.98 -10.94 14.59
CA ALA A 146 2.33 -12.28 14.13
C ALA A 146 3.72 -12.32 13.49
N ALA A 147 4.02 -11.41 12.56
CA ALA A 147 5.34 -11.33 11.93
C ALA A 147 6.48 -11.03 12.93
N MET A 148 6.21 -10.22 13.96
CA MET A 148 7.16 -9.97 15.03
C MET A 148 7.41 -11.23 15.88
N ASN A 149 6.37 -12.01 16.18
CA ASN A 149 6.50 -13.28 16.87
C ASN A 149 7.33 -14.28 16.07
N ASP A 150 7.06 -14.42 14.76
CA ASP A 150 7.83 -15.30 13.87
C ASP A 150 9.32 -14.92 13.86
N THR A 151 9.61 -13.61 13.85
CA THR A 151 10.99 -13.11 13.93
C THR A 151 11.64 -13.44 15.27
N ILE A 152 10.91 -13.27 16.38
CA ILE A 152 11.41 -13.60 17.73
C ILE A 152 11.72 -15.09 17.83
N ASP A 153 10.84 -15.95 17.31
CA ASP A 153 11.03 -17.40 17.37
C ASP A 153 12.21 -17.84 16.50
N SER A 154 12.38 -17.25 15.32
CA SER A 154 13.59 -17.46 14.50
C SER A 154 14.87 -17.05 15.23
N LEU A 155 14.88 -15.90 15.90
CA LEU A 155 16.04 -15.44 16.66
C LEU A 155 16.35 -16.35 17.85
N ARG A 156 15.34 -16.90 18.51
CA ARG A 156 15.52 -17.88 19.61
C ARG A 156 16.15 -19.17 19.12
N VAL A 157 15.72 -19.69 17.97
CA VAL A 157 16.33 -20.89 17.36
C VAL A 157 17.80 -20.63 17.03
N SER A 158 18.10 -19.52 16.35
CA SER A 158 19.49 -19.16 16.02
C SER A 158 20.36 -18.90 17.25
N LEU A 159 19.79 -18.40 18.34
CA LEU A 159 20.51 -18.25 19.60
C LEU A 159 20.90 -19.60 20.17
N LEU A 160 19.96 -20.54 20.23
CA LEU A 160 20.20 -21.89 20.74
C LEU A 160 21.29 -22.62 19.93
N GLU A 161 21.26 -22.51 18.60
CA GLU A 161 22.30 -23.06 17.73
C GLU A 161 23.68 -22.46 18.04
N ARG A 162 23.75 -21.15 18.29
CA ARG A 162 25.01 -20.48 18.66
C ARG A 162 25.51 -20.87 20.04
N GLU A 163 24.60 -21.05 21.00
CA GLU A 163 24.95 -21.52 22.33
C GLU A 163 25.50 -22.94 22.29
N GLN A 164 24.92 -23.82 21.48
CA GLN A 164 25.44 -25.17 21.26
C GLN A 164 26.85 -25.13 20.65
N LEU A 165 27.08 -24.36 19.59
CA LEU A 165 28.41 -24.21 18.98
C LEU A 165 29.44 -23.63 19.95
N ARG A 166 29.03 -22.67 20.79
CA ARG A 166 29.90 -22.12 21.85
C ARG A 166 30.30 -23.21 22.84
N ASP A 167 29.36 -24.04 23.26
CA ASP A 167 29.60 -25.08 24.26
C ASP A 167 30.49 -26.21 23.69
N GLU A 168 30.29 -26.58 22.41
CA GLU A 168 31.18 -27.49 21.67
C GLU A 168 32.62 -26.93 21.59
N LEU A 169 32.77 -25.66 21.20
CA LEU A 169 34.09 -25.01 21.14
C LEU A 169 34.74 -24.87 22.52
N ALA A 170 33.95 -24.60 23.56
CA ALA A 170 34.46 -24.52 24.93
C ALA A 170 35.00 -25.87 25.41
N ALA A 171 34.33 -26.97 25.04
CA ALA A 171 34.81 -28.32 25.33
C ALA A 171 36.12 -28.63 24.57
N GLU A 172 36.19 -28.32 23.28
CA GLU A 172 37.41 -28.48 22.47
C GLU A 172 38.58 -27.67 23.04
N VAL A 173 38.37 -26.40 23.40
CA VAL A 173 39.40 -25.57 24.02
C VAL A 173 39.87 -26.14 25.36
N ALA A 174 38.96 -26.71 26.16
CA ALA A 174 39.32 -27.33 27.43
C ALA A 174 40.18 -28.60 27.20
N GLU A 175 39.83 -29.42 26.20
CA GLU A 175 40.61 -30.59 25.79
C GLU A 175 42.01 -30.20 25.31
N LEU A 176 42.11 -29.25 24.37
CA LEU A 176 43.40 -28.76 23.83
C LEU A 176 44.31 -28.17 24.92
N ARG A 177 43.72 -27.46 25.91
CA ARG A 177 44.48 -26.96 27.07
C ARG A 177 45.01 -28.11 27.91
N SER A 178 44.19 -29.13 28.18
CA SER A 178 44.61 -30.31 28.91
C SER A 178 45.72 -31.09 28.18
N GLU A 179 45.62 -31.22 26.86
CA GLU A 179 46.67 -31.84 26.04
C GLU A 179 47.98 -31.04 26.09
N LEU A 180 47.91 -29.72 25.97
CA LEU A 180 49.08 -28.84 26.06
C LEU A 180 49.77 -28.95 27.42
N ASP A 181 49.01 -28.95 28.51
CA ASP A 181 49.55 -29.10 29.86
C ASP A 181 50.25 -30.46 30.05
N ALA A 182 49.72 -31.52 29.42
CA ALA A 182 50.30 -32.87 29.49
C ALA A 182 51.64 -32.99 28.75
N LEU A 183 51.89 -32.18 27.72
CA LEU A 183 53.16 -32.17 26.98
C LEU A 183 54.32 -31.53 27.78
N GLY A 184 54.00 -30.76 28.83
CA GLY A 184 54.99 -30.06 29.66
C GLY A 184 55.70 -28.90 28.94
N PRO A 185 56.42 -28.03 29.66
CA PRO A 185 57.20 -26.98 29.04
C PRO A 185 58.37 -27.58 28.24
N THR A 186 58.54 -27.12 27.00
CA THR A 186 59.75 -27.38 26.22
C THR A 186 60.95 -26.71 26.92
N ASN A 187 61.87 -27.54 27.43
CA ASN A 187 63.18 -27.10 27.93
C ASN A 187 64.00 -26.41 26.83
#